data_AF-A0A7S4JY94-F1
#
_entry.id   AF-A0A7S4JY94-F1
#
_cell.length_a   1.000
_cell.length_b   1.000
_cell.length_c   1.000
_cell.angle_alpha   90.00
_cell.angle_beta   90.00
_cell.angle_gamma   90.00
#
_symmetry.space_group_name_H-M   'P 1'
#
loop_
_entity.id
_entity.type
_entity.pdbx_description
1 polymer ?
#
loop_
_entity_poly.entity_id
_entity_poly.type
_entity_poly.pdbx_seq_one_letter_code
_entity_poly.pdbx_strand_id
1 'polypeptide(L)'
;EKEKEKEKENEWDLIRLVSYVCMIPRAKCSQEILEERVKLWKKGGGTSHWPDKVVISGLYSPEMYDNPLYSTLSRRQRLLIGCLEDKEEEEDIKKQKEKEEEAKEKEKEKEKEEEE
;
A
#
# COMPACT_ATOMS: atom_id res chain seq x y z
N GLU A 1 20.67 -16.75 53.87
CA GLU A 1 20.22 -17.19 52.54
C GLU A 1 18.71 -17.03 52.47
N LYS A 2 18.21 -16.16 51.60
CA LYS A 2 16.78 -16.08 51.27
C LYS A 2 16.67 -16.23 49.76
N GLU A 3 15.91 -17.23 49.37
CA GLU A 3 15.71 -17.71 48.02
C GLU A 3 15.21 -16.56 47.12
N LYS A 4 15.89 -16.38 45.99
CA LYS A 4 15.37 -15.57 44.88
C LYS A 4 14.25 -16.36 44.24
N GLU A 5 13.02 -15.97 44.50
CA GLU A 5 11.86 -16.41 43.72
C GLU A 5 12.10 -16.01 42.26
N LYS A 6 12.23 -17.01 41.39
CA LYS A 6 12.30 -16.80 39.94
C LYS A 6 10.89 -16.45 39.47
N GLU A 7 10.67 -15.20 39.10
CA GLU A 7 9.57 -14.84 38.21
C GLU A 7 9.73 -15.67 36.93
N LYS A 8 8.85 -16.65 36.72
CA LYS A 8 8.70 -17.28 35.42
C LYS A 8 8.00 -16.24 34.54
N GLU A 9 8.78 -15.51 33.75
CA GLU A 9 8.26 -14.78 32.60
C GLU A 9 7.52 -15.80 31.73
N ASN A 10 6.20 -15.66 31.65
CA ASN A 10 5.39 -16.40 30.69
C ASN A 10 5.68 -15.80 29.31
N GLU A 11 6.85 -16.10 28.77
CA GLU A 11 7.17 -15.82 27.37
C GLU A 11 6.28 -16.71 26.50
N TRP A 12 5.25 -16.09 25.93
CA TRP A 12 4.44 -16.73 24.91
C TRP A 12 5.24 -16.72 23.61
N ASP A 13 5.82 -17.85 23.27
CA ASP A 13 6.46 -18.03 21.96
C ASP A 13 5.42 -17.97 20.84
N LEU A 14 5.75 -17.27 19.75
CA LEU A 14 4.95 -17.30 18.52
C LEU A 14 4.94 -18.71 17.95
N ILE A 15 3.84 -19.43 18.15
CA ILE A 15 3.72 -20.84 17.72
C ILE A 15 3.66 -20.95 16.19
N ARG A 16 2.94 -20.03 15.51
CA ARG A 16 2.77 -20.08 14.05
C ARG A 16 2.31 -18.74 13.47
N LEU A 17 2.92 -18.34 12.35
CA LEU A 17 2.44 -17.28 11.47
C LEU A 17 1.96 -17.90 10.15
N VAL A 18 0.78 -17.50 9.69
CA VAL A 18 0.21 -17.97 8.42
C VAL A 18 -0.30 -16.77 7.61
N SER A 19 0.03 -16.74 6.33
CA SER A 19 -0.56 -15.81 5.36
C SER A 19 -1.39 -16.59 4.35
N TYR A 20 -2.58 -16.09 4.05
CA TYR A 20 -3.50 -16.69 3.09
C TYR A 20 -3.47 -15.91 1.78
N VAL A 21 -3.16 -16.62 0.69
CA VAL A 21 -3.21 -16.07 -0.67
C VAL A 21 -4.31 -16.80 -1.44
N CYS A 22 -5.46 -16.17 -1.59
CA CYS A 22 -6.60 -16.73 -2.30
C CYS A 22 -6.49 -16.42 -3.80
N MET A 23 -6.76 -17.42 -4.65
CA MET A 23 -6.82 -17.24 -6.10
C MET A 23 -8.27 -17.00 -6.53
N ILE A 24 -8.52 -15.84 -7.12
CA ILE A 24 -9.82 -15.45 -7.64
C ILE A 24 -9.73 -15.35 -9.17
N PRO A 25 -10.50 -16.16 -9.93
CA PRO A 25 -10.53 -16.03 -11.38
C PRO A 25 -11.08 -14.66 -11.80
N ARG A 26 -10.35 -13.94 -12.65
CA ARG A 26 -10.76 -12.61 -13.18
C ARG A 26 -12.18 -12.61 -13.76
N ALA A 27 -12.59 -13.71 -14.40
CA ALA A 27 -13.91 -13.88 -15.01
C ALA A 27 -15.07 -13.87 -13.99
N LYS A 28 -14.78 -14.07 -12.70
CA LYS A 28 -15.78 -14.05 -11.62
C LYS A 28 -15.90 -12.68 -10.93
N CYS A 29 -15.03 -11.73 -11.26
CA CYS A 29 -15.10 -10.36 -10.74
C CYS A 29 -15.74 -9.45 -11.79
N SER A 30 -16.83 -8.76 -11.43
CA SER A 30 -17.33 -7.66 -12.25
C SER A 30 -16.30 -6.52 -12.28
N GLN A 31 -16.41 -5.64 -13.27
CA GLN A 31 -15.55 -4.46 -13.37
C GLN A 31 -15.69 -3.55 -12.14
N GLU A 32 -16.92 -3.38 -11.66
CA GLU A 32 -17.24 -2.58 -10.47
C GLU A 32 -16.52 -3.09 -9.22
N ILE A 33 -16.52 -4.42 -9.00
CA ILE A 33 -15.84 -5.05 -7.86
C ILE A 33 -14.32 -4.83 -7.94
N LEU A 34 -13.73 -4.82 -9.14
CA LEU A 34 -12.31 -4.57 -9.31
C LEU A 34 -11.96 -3.11 -9.01
N GLU A 35 -12.75 -2.16 -9.52
CA GLU A 35 -12.54 -0.74 -9.24
C GLU A 35 -12.64 -0.44 -7.75
N GLU A 36 -13.58 -1.07 -7.05
CA GLU A 36 -13.73 -0.91 -5.61
C GLU A 36 -12.53 -1.51 -4.84
N ARG A 37 -12.02 -2.67 -5.26
CA ARG A 37 -10.79 -3.27 -4.70
C ARG A 37 -9.57 -2.39 -4.91
N VAL A 38 -9.41 -1.81 -6.11
CA VAL A 38 -8.32 -0.85 -6.40
C VAL A 38 -8.44 0.39 -5.53
N LYS A 39 -9.65 0.96 -5.39
CA LYS A 39 -9.90 2.12 -4.50
C LYS A 39 -9.55 1.82 -3.05
N LEU A 40 -9.91 0.63 -2.55
CA LEU A 40 -9.57 0.21 -1.19
C LEU A 40 -8.06 -0.01 -1.04
N TRP A 41 -7.42 -0.67 -2.00
CA TRP A 41 -5.96 -0.84 -2.00
C TRP A 41 -5.22 0.50 -1.93
N LYS A 42 -5.60 1.50 -2.75
CA LYS A 42 -5.00 2.85 -2.71
C LYS A 42 -5.18 3.55 -1.36
N LYS A 43 -6.20 3.19 -0.58
CA LYS A 43 -6.48 3.73 0.76
C LYS A 43 -5.88 2.89 1.90
N GLY A 44 -5.14 1.83 1.58
CA GLY A 44 -4.62 0.88 2.59
C GLY A 44 -5.72 0.00 3.21
N GLY A 45 -6.87 -0.15 2.57
CA GLY A 45 -7.99 -0.97 3.06
C GLY A 45 -7.89 -2.44 2.68
N GLY A 46 -8.37 -3.32 3.56
CA GLY A 46 -8.53 -4.75 3.28
C GLY A 46 -9.88 -5.08 2.66
N THR A 47 -9.96 -6.17 1.90
CA THR A 47 -11.20 -6.64 1.26
C THR A 47 -11.42 -8.13 1.48
N SER A 48 -12.65 -8.59 1.31
CA SER A 48 -12.99 -10.02 1.35
C SER A 48 -12.32 -10.84 0.27
N HIS A 49 -12.18 -12.14 0.57
CA HIS A 49 -11.72 -13.18 -0.34
C HIS A 49 -12.75 -13.60 -1.40
N TRP A 50 -13.97 -13.03 -1.39
CA TRP A 50 -15.05 -13.40 -2.31
C TRP A 50 -14.94 -12.68 -3.67
N PRO A 51 -14.94 -13.39 -4.81
CA PRO A 51 -14.77 -12.78 -6.15
C PRO A 51 -15.81 -11.71 -6.50
N ASP A 52 -17.03 -11.94 -6.07
CA ASP A 52 -18.26 -11.29 -6.51
C ASP A 52 -18.70 -10.17 -5.56
N LYS A 53 -17.99 -10.00 -4.44
CA LYS A 53 -18.36 -9.06 -3.37
C LYS A 53 -17.13 -8.39 -2.77
N VAL A 54 -17.28 -7.12 -2.45
CA VAL A 54 -16.33 -6.38 -1.61
C VAL A 54 -16.94 -6.23 -0.23
N VAL A 55 -16.34 -6.90 0.74
CA VAL A 55 -16.59 -6.66 2.16
C VAL A 55 -15.33 -6.06 2.74
N ILE A 56 -15.43 -4.85 3.30
CA ILE A 56 -14.28 -4.14 3.87
C ILE A 56 -13.88 -4.87 5.15
N SER A 57 -12.68 -5.46 5.18
CA SER A 57 -12.13 -6.09 6.38
C SER A 57 -11.27 -5.07 7.13
N GLY A 58 -11.93 -4.07 7.72
CA GLY A 58 -11.27 -2.97 8.42
C GLY A 58 -10.59 -1.97 7.48
N LEU A 59 -10.49 -0.73 7.97
CA LEU A 59 -9.61 0.29 7.41
C LEU A 59 -8.31 0.21 8.21
N TYR A 60 -7.20 -0.11 7.55
CA TYR A 60 -5.90 -0.06 8.21
C TYR A 60 -5.41 1.40 8.21
N SER A 61 -4.70 1.80 9.28
CA SER A 61 -4.01 3.09 9.27
C SER A 61 -3.04 3.11 8.09
N PRO A 62 -2.92 4.22 7.33
CA PRO A 62 -1.87 4.39 6.33
C PRO A 62 -0.46 4.12 6.88
N GLU A 63 -0.26 4.24 8.19
CA GLU A 63 0.99 3.99 8.90
C GLU A 63 1.28 2.49 9.12
N MET A 64 0.28 1.61 9.03
CA MET A 64 0.45 0.17 9.29
C MET A 64 1.07 -0.60 8.13
N TYR A 65 1.02 -0.05 6.92
CA TYR A 65 1.57 -0.69 5.74
C TYR A 65 2.32 0.36 4.94
N ASP A 66 3.63 0.14 4.76
CA ASP A 66 4.37 0.68 3.63
C ASP A 66 3.73 0.09 2.37
N ASN A 67 2.58 0.63 1.98
CA ASN A 67 1.90 0.22 0.77
C ASN A 67 2.83 0.66 -0.34
N PRO A 68 3.46 -0.27 -1.09
CA PRO A 68 4.39 0.10 -2.12
C PRO A 68 3.69 1.10 -3.02
N LEU A 69 4.32 2.26 -3.22
CA LEU A 69 3.80 3.26 -4.14
C LEU A 69 3.42 2.53 -5.43
N TYR A 70 2.26 2.83 -6.00
CA TYR A 70 1.78 2.17 -7.22
C TYR A 70 2.85 2.13 -8.33
N SER A 71 3.70 3.17 -8.38
CA SER A 71 4.85 3.30 -9.27
C SER A 71 5.97 2.28 -9.05
N THR A 72 6.10 1.66 -7.87
CA THR A 72 7.14 0.65 -7.58
C THR A 72 6.69 -0.77 -7.90
N LEU A 73 5.40 -0.98 -8.16
CA LEU A 73 4.87 -2.29 -8.54
C LEU A 73 5.12 -2.59 -10.03
N SER A 74 5.64 -3.78 -10.32
CA SER A 74 5.73 -4.26 -11.70
C SER A 74 4.33 -4.37 -12.34
N ARG A 75 4.25 -4.29 -13.68
CA ARG A 75 3.00 -4.49 -14.43
C ARG A 75 2.25 -5.76 -14.01
N ARG A 76 2.97 -6.86 -13.77
CA ARG A 76 2.36 -8.13 -13.33
C ARG A 76 1.69 -8.00 -11.95
N GLN A 77 2.31 -7.29 -11.01
CA GLN A 77 1.74 -7.04 -9.68
C GLN A 77 0.51 -6.13 -9.76
N ARG A 78 0.56 -5.09 -10.61
CA ARG A 78 -0.58 -4.20 -10.84
C ARG A 78 -1.79 -4.93 -11.41
N LEU A 79 -1.57 -5.85 -12.36
CA LEU A 79 -2.62 -6.71 -12.90
C LEU A 79 -3.25 -7.63 -11.84
N LEU A 80 -2.49 -8.07 -10.83
CA LEU A 80 -3.03 -8.87 -9.72
C LEU A 80 -3.95 -8.07 -8.80
N ILE A 81 -3.74 -6.75 -8.69
CA ILE A 81 -4.58 -5.83 -7.91
C ILE A 81 -5.85 -5.43 -8.68
N GLY A 82 -5.88 -5.70 -9.99
CA GLY A 82 -6.99 -5.32 -10.87
C GLY A 82 -6.82 -3.97 -11.55
N CYS A 83 -5.63 -3.36 -11.45
CA CYS A 83 -5.31 -2.15 -12.20
C CYS A 83 -4.99 -2.53 -13.65
N LEU A 84 -5.97 -2.34 -14.54
CA LEU A 84 -5.90 -2.73 -15.95
C LEU A 84 -5.43 -1.61 -16.89
N GLU A 85 -5.42 -0.37 -16.41
CA GLU A 85 -5.09 0.80 -17.23
C GLU A 85 -3.78 1.44 -16.78
N ASP A 86 -2.82 1.54 -17.69
CA ASP A 86 -1.57 2.28 -17.52
C ASP A 86 -1.80 3.82 -17.60
N LYS A 87 -3.04 4.27 -17.82
CA LYS A 87 -3.38 5.69 -18.07
C LYS A 87 -3.25 6.59 -16.83
N GLU A 88 -3.63 6.09 -15.65
CA GLU A 88 -3.40 6.85 -14.40
C GLU A 88 -1.90 6.97 -14.09
N GLU A 89 -1.08 6.03 -14.56
CA GLU A 89 0.37 6.03 -14.37
C GLU A 89 1.01 7.19 -15.16
N GLU A 90 0.57 7.44 -16.39
CA GLU A 90 1.05 8.59 -17.18
C GLU A 90 0.70 9.94 -16.52
N GLU A 91 -0.52 10.09 -16.02
CA GLU A 91 -0.94 11.34 -15.36
C GLU A 91 -0.25 11.55 -14.01
N ASP A 92 -0.11 10.51 -13.19
CA ASP A 92 0.54 10.62 -11.88
C ASP A 92 2.06 10.84 -12.01
N ILE A 93 2.71 10.16 -12.96
CA ILE A 93 4.13 10.42 -13.29
C ILE A 93 4.31 11.85 -13.79
N LYS A 94 3.39 12.35 -14.62
CA LYS A 94 3.45 13.72 -15.11
C LYS A 94 3.31 14.74 -13.99
N LYS A 95 2.34 14.56 -13.08
CA LYS A 95 2.15 15.44 -11.90
C LYS A 95 3.33 15.40 -10.94
N GLN A 96 3.97 14.24 -10.76
CA GLN A 96 5.16 14.12 -9.91
C GLN A 96 6.36 14.86 -10.51
N LYS A 97 6.61 14.72 -11.82
CA LYS A 97 7.67 15.46 -12.52
C LYS A 97 7.47 16.96 -12.45
N GLU A 98 6.24 17.44 -12.68
CA GLU A 98 5.91 18.87 -12.57
C GLU A 98 6.21 19.42 -11.16
N LYS A 99 5.85 18.69 -10.10
CA LYS A 99 6.19 19.08 -8.72
C LYS A 99 7.68 19.07 -8.41
N GLU A 100 8.41 18.10 -8.95
CA GLU A 100 9.85 17.97 -8.73
C GLU A 100 10.63 19.09 -9.45
N GLU A 101 10.18 19.51 -10.63
CA GLU A 101 10.72 20.68 -11.34
C GLU A 101 10.41 21.98 -10.58
N GLU A 102 9.17 22.16 -10.10
CA GLU A 102 8.78 23.34 -9.34
C GLU A 102 9.58 23.46 -8.01
N ALA A 103 9.88 22.33 -7.36
CA ALA A 103 10.72 22.31 -6.17
C ALA A 103 12.17 22.71 -6.47
N LYS A 104 12.74 22.22 -7.58
CA LYS A 104 14.11 22.55 -8.02
C LYS A 104 14.25 24.03 -8.42
N GLU A 105 13.22 24.62 -9.00
CA GLU A 105 13.22 26.07 -9.30
C GLU A 105 13.22 26.91 -8.02
N LYS A 106 12.38 26.55 -7.03
CA LYS A 106 12.32 27.25 -5.75
C LYS A 106 13.62 27.13 -4.94
N GLU A 107 14.34 26.01 -5.02
CA GLU A 107 15.67 25.90 -4.41
C GLU A 107 16.68 26.83 -5.08
N LYS A 108 16.70 26.91 -6.42
CA LYS A 108 17.59 27.81 -7.16
C LYS A 108 17.33 29.29 -6.91
N GLU A 109 16.08 29.68 -6.68
CA GLU A 109 15.76 31.07 -6.32
C GLU A 109 16.26 31.42 -4.92
N LYS A 110 16.13 30.50 -3.95
CA LYS A 110 16.66 30.71 -2.60
C LYS A 110 18.18 30.81 -2.56
N GLU A 111 18.90 29.98 -3.32
CA GLU A 111 20.36 30.06 -3.37
C GLU A 111 20.85 31.40 -3.94
N LYS A 112 20.10 32.03 -4.86
CA LYS A 112 20.44 33.36 -5.40
C LYS A 112 20.17 34.50 -4.43
N GLU A 113 19.12 34.42 -3.62
CA GLU A 113 18.84 35.43 -2.58
C GLU A 113 19.85 35.37 -1.42
N GLU A 114 20.51 34.22 -1.19
CA GLU A 114 21.55 34.08 -0.16
C GLU A 114 22.95 34.53 -0.64
N GLU A 115 23.15 34.70 -1.94
CA GLU A 115 24.41 35.19 -2.53
C GLU A 115 24.45 36.72 -2.77
N GLU A 116 23.32 37.44 -2.65
CA GLU A 116 23.20 38.91 -2.68
C GLU A 116 23.29 39.56 -1.29
#